data_AF-A0A524FK97-F1
#
_entry.id   AF-A0A524FK97-F1
#
_cell.length_a   1.000
_cell.length_b   1.000
_cell.length_c   1.000
_cell.angle_alpha   90.00
_cell.angle_beta   90.00
_cell.angle_gamma   90.00
#
_symmetry.space_group_name_H-M   'P 1'
#
loop_
_entity.id
_entity.type
_entity.pdbx_description
1 polymer ?
#
loop_
_entity_poly.entity_id
_entity_poly.type
_entity_poly.pdbx_seq_one_letter_code
_entity_poly.pdbx_strand_id
1 'polypeptide(L)'
;MMIKMKEKINVKDWIILSTTMIGAVLTILALVWQARPNNGIVTASFLLMLSFVLFVNSVSANSKANFEAKLDQSDLKLVMRFVKFAEYSFGIGFTLVINGFSLLGYEYTKDFTGIPLIALMLPCAFLVLAWVMMAIYGGIDKSGKENRGFKLRKRTVYTILEIIILIAIALDALGFFVIP
;
A
#
# COMPACT_ATOMS: atom_id res chain seq x y z
N MET A 1 -18.93 1.16 -40.20
CA MET A 1 -17.68 0.60 -39.63
C MET A 1 -17.43 1.30 -38.31
N MET A 2 -17.81 0.68 -37.18
CA MET A 2 -17.65 1.30 -35.84
C MET A 2 -16.17 1.27 -35.47
N ILE A 3 -15.55 2.45 -35.39
CA ILE A 3 -14.26 2.65 -34.75
C ILE A 3 -14.48 2.35 -33.27
N LYS A 4 -14.22 1.10 -32.86
CA LYS A 4 -14.00 0.79 -31.43
C LYS A 4 -12.79 1.62 -31.03
N MET A 5 -13.03 2.71 -30.29
CA MET A 5 -11.95 3.36 -29.55
C MET A 5 -11.30 2.26 -28.71
N LYS A 6 -10.10 1.82 -29.09
CA LYS A 6 -9.24 1.05 -28.19
C LYS A 6 -9.01 2.00 -27.02
N GLU A 7 -9.75 1.84 -25.93
CA GLU A 7 -9.30 2.36 -24.64
C GLU A 7 -7.86 1.87 -24.49
N LYS A 8 -6.91 2.80 -24.62
CA LYS A 8 -5.51 2.53 -24.31
C LYS A 8 -5.50 2.23 -22.84
N ILE A 9 -5.58 0.95 -22.48
CA ILE A 9 -5.34 0.48 -21.13
C ILE A 9 -3.97 1.05 -20.75
N ASN A 10 -3.91 1.95 -19.77
CA ASN A 10 -2.66 2.59 -19.39
C ASN A 10 -1.86 1.65 -18.48
N VAL A 11 -1.24 0.66 -19.11
CA VAL A 11 -0.42 -0.36 -18.46
C VAL A 11 0.91 0.22 -17.96
N LYS A 12 1.35 1.39 -18.43
CA LYS A 12 2.70 1.91 -18.09
C LYS A 12 2.79 2.50 -16.68
N ASP A 13 1.72 3.11 -16.18
CA ASP A 13 1.76 3.87 -14.92
C ASP A 13 2.10 3.00 -13.70
N TRP A 14 1.51 1.80 -13.61
CA TRP A 14 1.76 0.93 -12.45
C TRP A 14 3.16 0.33 -12.42
N ILE A 15 3.86 0.19 -13.55
CA ILE A 15 5.27 -0.24 -13.55
C ILE A 15 6.12 0.82 -12.85
N ILE A 16 5.97 2.09 -13.26
CA ILE A 16 6.75 3.19 -12.69
C ILE A 16 6.47 3.32 -11.20
N LEU A 17 5.18 3.39 -10.81
CA LEU A 17 4.76 3.48 -9.42
C LEU A 17 5.32 2.32 -8.57
N SER A 18 5.19 1.08 -9.03
CA SER A 18 5.64 -0.10 -8.27
C SER A 18 7.17 -0.12 -8.15
N THR A 19 7.90 0.23 -9.20
CA THR A 19 9.37 0.30 -9.18
C THR A 19 9.88 1.40 -8.24
N THR A 20 9.24 2.58 -8.24
CA THR A 20 9.56 3.65 -7.28
C THR A 20 9.32 3.18 -5.85
N MET A 21 8.21 2.48 -5.59
CA MET A 21 7.91 1.96 -4.26
C MET A 21 8.88 0.85 -3.83
N ILE A 22 9.36 0.01 -4.75
CA ILE A 22 10.46 -0.94 -4.46
C ILE A 22 11.70 -0.20 -3.97
N GLY A 23 12.13 0.83 -4.70
CA GLY A 23 13.29 1.65 -4.32
C GLY A 23 13.11 2.25 -2.93
N ALA A 24 11.95 2.88 -2.68
CA ALA A 24 11.63 3.47 -1.39
C ALA A 24 11.69 2.42 -0.26
N VAL A 25 10.99 1.29 -0.40
CA VAL A 25 10.96 0.21 0.60
C VAL A 25 12.36 -0.31 0.92
N LEU A 26 13.20 -0.53 -0.08
CA LEU A 26 14.58 -0.98 0.14
C LEU A 26 15.42 0.07 0.87
N THR A 27 15.27 1.36 0.53
CA THR A 27 15.94 2.45 1.24
C THR A 27 15.50 2.50 2.70
N ILE A 28 14.21 2.40 2.98
CA ILE A 28 13.69 2.42 4.36
C ILE A 28 14.21 1.22 5.14
N LEU A 29 14.15 0.01 4.56
CA LEU A 29 14.70 -1.18 5.20
C LEU A 29 16.19 -1.00 5.54
N ALA A 30 16.98 -0.45 4.64
CA ALA A 30 18.39 -0.17 4.90
C ALA A 30 18.59 0.82 6.05
N LEU A 31 17.86 1.93 6.05
CA LEU A 31 17.97 2.97 7.08
C LEU A 31 17.52 2.47 8.45
N VAL A 32 16.43 1.70 8.52
CA VAL A 32 15.87 1.19 9.77
C VAL A 32 16.79 0.16 10.42
N TRP A 33 17.49 -0.66 9.63
CA TRP A 33 18.47 -1.59 10.16
C TRP A 33 19.79 -0.92 10.56
N GLN A 34 20.10 0.25 10.00
CA GLN A 34 21.25 1.05 10.41
C GLN A 34 21.02 1.77 11.75
N ALA A 35 19.83 2.33 11.96
CA ALA A 35 19.46 3.06 13.18
C ALA A 35 18.24 2.39 13.84
N ARG A 36 18.41 1.17 14.34
CA ARG A 36 17.31 0.33 14.81
C ARG A 36 16.55 0.92 16.04
N PRO A 37 15.21 0.90 16.06
CA PRO A 37 14.43 1.16 17.27
C PRO A 37 14.51 -0.02 18.25
N ASN A 38 14.26 0.23 19.53
CA ASN A 38 14.38 -0.79 20.58
C ASN A 38 13.42 -1.96 20.36
N ASN A 39 12.21 -1.69 19.88
CA ASN A 39 11.16 -2.68 19.59
C ASN A 39 10.57 -2.48 18.18
N GLY A 40 9.70 -3.39 17.76
CA GLY A 40 8.90 -3.26 16.54
C GLY A 40 9.64 -3.45 15.20
N ILE A 41 10.97 -3.56 15.19
CA ILE A 41 11.75 -3.68 13.95
C ILE A 41 11.41 -4.97 13.19
N VAL A 42 11.11 -6.07 13.89
CA VAL A 42 10.86 -7.37 13.25
C VAL A 42 9.54 -7.29 12.49
N THR A 43 8.50 -6.79 13.17
CA THR A 43 7.18 -6.60 12.57
C THR A 43 7.23 -5.60 11.42
N ALA A 44 7.89 -4.44 11.58
CA ALA A 44 8.05 -3.46 10.51
C ALA A 44 8.78 -4.04 9.30
N SER A 45 9.91 -4.72 9.52
CA SER A 45 10.71 -5.32 8.44
C SER A 45 9.92 -6.39 7.70
N PHE A 46 9.13 -7.21 8.42
CA PHE A 46 8.28 -8.22 7.82
C PHE A 46 7.20 -7.61 6.92
N LEU A 47 6.50 -6.57 7.39
CA LEU A 47 5.49 -5.86 6.60
C LEU A 47 6.10 -5.23 5.34
N LEU A 48 7.26 -4.57 5.48
CA LEU A 48 7.97 -3.94 4.36
C LEU A 48 8.49 -4.99 3.35
N MET A 49 8.99 -6.13 3.81
CA MET A 49 9.43 -7.21 2.91
C MET A 49 8.27 -7.86 2.16
N LEU A 50 7.13 -8.09 2.82
CA LEU A 50 5.91 -8.54 2.13
C LEU A 50 5.46 -7.51 1.08
N SER A 51 5.51 -6.22 1.42
CA SER A 51 5.23 -5.16 0.46
C SER A 51 6.17 -5.19 -0.74
N PHE A 52 7.46 -5.39 -0.52
CA PHE A 52 8.44 -5.51 -1.60
C PHE A 52 8.06 -6.61 -2.59
N VAL A 53 7.74 -7.82 -2.09
CA VAL A 53 7.32 -8.95 -2.93
C VAL A 53 6.06 -8.60 -3.74
N LEU A 54 5.09 -7.93 -3.13
CA LEU A 54 3.87 -7.50 -3.81
C LEU A 54 4.13 -6.47 -4.91
N PHE A 55 5.07 -5.54 -4.71
CA PHE A 55 5.45 -4.61 -5.77
C PHE A 55 6.18 -5.28 -6.92
N VAL A 56 7.06 -6.25 -6.65
CA VAL A 56 7.69 -7.07 -7.71
C VAL A 56 6.63 -7.83 -8.52
N ASN A 57 5.63 -8.41 -7.84
CA ASN A 57 4.51 -9.08 -8.50
C ASN A 57 3.65 -8.12 -9.31
N SER A 58 3.43 -6.90 -8.81
CA SER A 58 2.75 -5.84 -9.56
C SER A 58 3.50 -5.49 -10.85
N VAL A 59 4.82 -5.25 -10.79
CA VAL A 59 5.65 -5.00 -11.97
C VAL A 59 5.59 -6.16 -12.97
N SER A 60 5.72 -7.40 -12.49
CA SER A 60 5.72 -8.60 -13.33
C SER A 60 4.40 -8.78 -14.08
N ALA A 61 3.27 -8.75 -13.36
CA ALA A 61 1.95 -8.90 -13.95
C ALA A 61 1.63 -7.78 -14.95
N ASN A 62 2.03 -6.57 -14.63
CA ASN A 62 1.79 -5.42 -15.50
C ASN A 62 2.68 -5.43 -16.75
N SER A 63 3.94 -5.87 -16.62
CA SER A 63 4.82 -6.13 -17.77
C SER A 63 4.23 -7.19 -18.69
N LYS A 64 3.69 -8.28 -18.13
CA LYS A 64 2.99 -9.32 -18.90
C LYS A 64 1.75 -8.78 -19.59
N ALA A 65 0.92 -7.96 -18.91
CA ALA A 65 -0.22 -7.31 -19.54
C ALA A 65 0.18 -6.43 -20.73
N ASN A 66 1.28 -5.68 -20.62
CA ASN A 66 1.78 -4.79 -21.67
C ASN A 66 2.32 -5.57 -22.86
N PHE A 67 2.95 -6.73 -22.62
CA PHE A 67 3.40 -7.63 -23.66
C PHE A 67 2.21 -8.21 -24.42
N GLU A 68 1.24 -8.79 -23.70
CA GLU A 68 0.05 -9.39 -24.30
C GLU A 68 -0.77 -8.35 -25.08
N ALA A 69 -0.94 -7.14 -24.57
CA ALA A 69 -1.69 -6.06 -25.25
C ALA A 69 -1.09 -5.61 -26.59
N LYS A 70 0.20 -5.88 -26.83
CA LYS A 70 0.88 -5.55 -28.09
C LYS A 70 0.76 -6.64 -29.14
N LEU A 71 0.30 -7.84 -28.77
CA LEU A 71 0.03 -8.91 -29.72
C LEU A 71 -1.31 -8.66 -30.44
N ASP A 72 -1.33 -8.81 -31.76
CA ASP A 72 -2.50 -8.51 -32.62
C ASP A 72 -3.71 -9.44 -32.36
N GLN A 73 -3.51 -10.55 -31.64
CA GLN A 73 -4.56 -11.50 -31.21
C GLN A 73 -4.81 -11.47 -29.69
N SER A 74 -4.70 -10.31 -29.07
CA SER A 74 -4.81 -10.18 -27.62
C SER A 74 -6.24 -10.42 -27.10
N ASP A 75 -6.39 -11.42 -26.23
CA ASP A 75 -7.61 -11.58 -25.44
C ASP A 75 -7.68 -10.47 -24.39
N LEU A 76 -8.57 -9.51 -24.63
CA LEU A 76 -8.80 -8.34 -23.78
C LEU A 76 -9.17 -8.75 -22.34
N LYS A 77 -9.82 -9.91 -22.14
CA LYS A 77 -10.11 -10.43 -20.80
C LYS A 77 -8.84 -10.86 -20.06
N LEU A 78 -7.89 -11.46 -20.77
CA LEU A 78 -6.63 -11.92 -20.20
C LEU A 78 -5.74 -10.72 -19.80
N VAL A 79 -5.63 -9.72 -20.66
CA VAL A 79 -4.91 -8.46 -20.35
C VAL A 79 -5.52 -7.79 -19.11
N MET A 80 -6.84 -7.67 -19.05
CA MET A 80 -7.53 -7.07 -17.91
C MET A 80 -7.35 -7.85 -16.59
N ARG A 81 -7.19 -9.18 -16.63
CA ARG A 81 -6.88 -9.96 -15.43
C ARG A 81 -5.52 -9.60 -14.86
N PHE A 82 -4.50 -9.48 -15.71
CA PHE A 82 -3.16 -9.09 -15.27
C PHE A 82 -3.12 -7.66 -14.73
N VAL A 83 -3.80 -6.71 -15.38
CA VAL A 83 -3.89 -5.32 -14.88
C VAL A 83 -4.57 -5.27 -13.50
N LYS A 84 -5.69 -5.98 -13.32
CA LYS A 84 -6.38 -6.05 -12.02
C LYS A 84 -5.52 -6.68 -10.93
N PHE A 85 -4.73 -7.70 -11.28
CA PHE A 85 -3.82 -8.34 -10.33
C PHE A 85 -2.67 -7.41 -9.94
N ALA A 86 -2.13 -6.64 -10.89
CA ALA A 86 -1.12 -5.62 -10.61
C ALA A 86 -1.66 -4.53 -9.68
N GLU A 87 -2.86 -3.99 -9.98
CA GLU A 87 -3.54 -3.01 -9.14
C GLU A 87 -3.78 -3.53 -7.71
N TYR A 88 -4.22 -4.79 -7.57
CA TYR A 88 -4.47 -5.38 -6.26
C TYR A 88 -3.19 -5.63 -5.46
N SER A 89 -2.14 -6.13 -6.12
CA SER A 89 -0.83 -6.36 -5.51
C SER A 89 -0.22 -5.04 -5.06
N PHE A 90 -0.29 -4.00 -5.89
CA PHE A 90 0.16 -2.66 -5.54
C PHE A 90 -0.62 -2.09 -4.34
N GLY A 91 -1.96 -2.18 -4.36
CA GLY A 91 -2.80 -1.65 -3.27
C GLY A 91 -2.51 -2.31 -1.92
N ILE A 92 -2.39 -3.64 -1.89
CA ILE A 92 -2.00 -4.35 -0.65
C ILE A 92 -0.58 -3.95 -0.24
N GLY A 93 0.38 -3.96 -1.16
CA GLY A 93 1.76 -3.58 -0.86
C GLY A 93 1.82 -2.19 -0.21
N PHE A 94 1.19 -1.21 -0.84
CA PHE A 94 1.13 0.15 -0.32
C PHE A 94 0.48 0.24 1.08
N THR A 95 -0.56 -0.55 1.34
CA THR A 95 -1.18 -0.63 2.68
C THR A 95 -0.17 -1.17 3.71
N LEU A 96 0.60 -2.20 3.36
CA LEU A 96 1.66 -2.73 4.24
C LEU A 96 2.78 -1.71 4.46
N VAL A 97 3.12 -0.89 3.47
CA VAL A 97 4.06 0.24 3.64
C VAL A 97 3.52 1.22 4.66
N ILE A 98 2.27 1.69 4.51
CA ILE A 98 1.62 2.62 5.46
C ILE A 98 1.67 2.06 6.88
N ASN A 99 1.35 0.78 7.04
CA ASN A 99 1.35 0.13 8.34
C ASN A 99 2.76 0.01 8.94
N GLY A 100 3.74 -0.41 8.12
CA GLY A 100 5.14 -0.49 8.54
C GLY A 100 5.68 0.87 8.96
N PHE A 101 5.35 1.94 8.21
CA PHE A 101 5.72 3.31 8.58
C PHE A 101 5.03 3.82 9.84
N SER A 102 3.75 3.50 10.02
CA SER A 102 3.02 3.89 11.22
C SER A 102 3.66 3.26 12.47
N LEU A 103 4.03 1.99 12.38
CA LEU A 103 4.70 1.25 13.45
C LEU A 103 6.11 1.81 13.72
N LEU A 104 6.91 2.04 12.68
CA LEU A 104 8.23 2.64 12.83
C LEU A 104 8.14 4.05 13.42
N GLY A 105 7.24 4.89 12.90
CA GLY A 105 7.02 6.25 13.40
C GLY A 105 6.65 6.25 14.87
N TYR A 106 5.82 5.30 15.31
CA TYR A 106 5.52 5.11 16.72
C TYR A 106 6.76 4.71 17.53
N GLU A 107 7.47 3.64 17.18
CA GLU A 107 8.60 3.14 17.97
C GLU A 107 9.75 4.15 18.02
N TYR A 108 10.08 4.82 16.92
CA TYR A 108 11.10 5.88 16.92
C TYR A 108 10.70 7.07 17.80
N THR A 109 9.43 7.49 17.74
CA THR A 109 8.97 8.62 18.55
C THR A 109 8.91 8.23 20.03
N LYS A 110 8.55 6.99 20.33
CA LYS A 110 8.55 6.42 21.69
C LYS A 110 9.97 6.35 22.24
N ASP A 111 10.93 5.87 21.47
CA ASP A 111 12.35 5.83 21.86
C ASP A 111 12.92 7.24 22.07
N PHE A 112 12.50 8.23 21.28
CA PHE A 112 12.97 9.60 21.40
C PHE A 112 12.33 10.37 22.57
N THR A 113 11.01 10.25 22.75
CA THR A 113 10.25 11.03 23.75
C THR A 113 10.16 10.35 25.11
N GLY A 114 10.28 9.02 25.16
CA GLY A 114 10.02 8.21 26.35
C GLY A 114 8.55 8.19 26.79
N ILE A 115 7.64 8.83 26.05
CA ILE A 115 6.23 9.00 26.42
C ILE A 115 5.34 8.32 25.37
N PRO A 116 4.83 7.10 25.63
CA PRO A 116 4.09 6.32 24.63
C PRO A 116 2.85 7.03 24.05
N LEU A 117 2.14 7.80 24.88
CA LEU A 117 0.96 8.58 24.47
C LEU A 117 1.29 9.68 23.45
N ILE A 118 2.44 10.35 23.59
CA ILE A 118 2.88 11.37 22.62
C ILE A 118 3.31 10.68 21.32
N ALA A 119 4.01 9.55 21.44
CA ALA A 119 4.42 8.76 20.28
C ALA A 119 3.25 8.28 19.42
N LEU A 120 2.08 8.04 20.03
CA LEU A 120 0.85 7.63 19.35
C LEU A 120 0.23 8.74 18.47
N MET A 121 0.55 10.01 18.72
CA MET A 121 0.01 11.12 17.91
C MET A 121 0.47 11.04 16.46
N LEU A 122 1.72 10.61 16.21
CA LEU A 122 2.29 10.52 14.87
C LEU A 122 1.57 9.48 13.97
N PRO A 123 1.45 8.19 14.36
CA PRO A 123 0.71 7.22 13.56
C PRO A 123 -0.77 7.59 13.41
N CYS A 124 -1.40 8.16 14.44
CA CYS A 124 -2.78 8.66 14.33
C CYS A 124 -2.90 9.76 13.27
N ALA A 125 -2.07 10.81 13.35
CA ALA A 125 -2.12 11.91 12.39
C ALA A 125 -1.83 11.42 10.96
N PHE A 126 -0.85 10.52 10.81
CA PHE A 126 -0.48 9.94 9.53
C PHE A 126 -1.62 9.12 8.90
N LEU A 127 -2.22 8.19 9.66
CA LEU A 127 -3.33 7.36 9.17
C LEU A 127 -4.60 8.17 8.92
N VAL A 128 -4.93 9.14 9.78
CA VAL A 128 -6.07 10.04 9.56
C VAL A 128 -5.87 10.84 8.27
N LEU A 129 -4.67 11.37 8.02
CA LEU A 129 -4.38 12.07 6.78
C LEU A 129 -4.53 11.14 5.56
N ALA A 130 -4.02 9.91 5.65
CA ALA A 130 -4.18 8.90 4.60
C ALA A 130 -5.67 8.61 4.32
N TRP A 131 -6.48 8.45 5.36
CA TRP A 131 -7.93 8.23 5.25
C TRP A 131 -8.67 9.42 4.65
N VAL A 132 -8.32 10.65 5.05
CA VAL A 132 -8.89 11.87 4.48
C VAL A 132 -8.55 11.99 3.00
N MET A 133 -7.29 11.80 2.61
CA MET A 133 -6.88 11.83 1.20
C MET A 133 -7.61 10.76 0.39
N MET A 134 -7.69 9.54 0.92
CA MET A 134 -8.49 8.50 0.32
C MET A 134 -9.95 8.96 0.19
N ALA A 135 -10.58 9.53 1.21
CA ALA A 135 -11.97 9.98 1.20
C ALA A 135 -12.22 11.01 0.09
N ILE A 136 -11.32 11.98 -0.06
CA ILE A 136 -11.35 12.99 -1.13
C ILE A 136 -11.28 12.32 -2.50
N TYR A 137 -10.30 11.44 -2.74
CA TYR A 137 -10.20 10.70 -4.01
C TYR A 137 -11.44 9.86 -4.30
N GLY A 138 -12.01 9.23 -3.28
CA GLY A 138 -13.27 8.49 -3.40
C GLY A 138 -14.47 9.38 -3.72
N GLY A 139 -14.47 10.62 -3.24
CA GLY A 139 -15.47 11.64 -3.59
C GLY A 139 -15.39 12.08 -5.05
N ILE A 140 -14.17 12.27 -5.55
CA ILE A 140 -13.91 12.67 -6.94
C ILE A 140 -14.28 11.53 -7.92
N ASP A 141 -13.90 10.29 -7.61
CA ASP A 141 -14.15 9.12 -8.46
C ASP A 141 -15.65 8.71 -8.52
N LYS A 142 -16.46 9.09 -7.52
CA LYS A 142 -17.93 8.88 -7.51
C LYS A 142 -18.68 9.63 -8.63
N SER A 143 -18.02 10.57 -9.31
CA SER A 143 -18.55 11.24 -10.50
C SER A 143 -18.59 10.32 -11.74
N GLY A 144 -17.80 9.23 -11.76
CA GLY A 144 -17.79 8.22 -12.84
C GLY A 144 -18.74 7.04 -12.57
N LYS A 145 -19.58 6.68 -13.55
CA LYS A 145 -20.74 5.78 -13.40
C LYS A 145 -20.43 4.26 -13.37
N GLU A 146 -19.18 3.81 -13.32
CA GLU A 146 -18.86 2.37 -13.41
C GLU A 146 -18.26 1.75 -12.14
N ASN A 147 -18.88 0.64 -11.73
CA ASN A 147 -18.42 -0.37 -10.75
C ASN A 147 -18.17 0.09 -9.30
N ARG A 148 -19.24 0.62 -8.68
CA ARG A 148 -19.27 1.08 -7.28
C ARG A 148 -18.95 -0.01 -6.24
N GLY A 149 -19.49 -1.23 -6.38
CA GLY A 149 -19.42 -2.26 -5.33
C GLY A 149 -18.02 -2.88 -5.12
N PHE A 150 -17.28 -3.12 -6.20
CA PHE A 150 -15.99 -3.82 -6.12
C PHE A 150 -14.85 -2.87 -5.66
N LYS A 151 -14.87 -1.60 -6.09
CA LYS A 151 -13.91 -0.57 -5.65
C LYS A 151 -14.05 -0.25 -4.15
N LEU A 152 -15.30 -0.13 -3.66
CA LEU A 152 -15.57 0.11 -2.23
C LEU A 152 -15.07 -1.06 -1.37
N ARG A 153 -15.31 -2.31 -1.77
CA ARG A 153 -14.92 -3.50 -1.00
C ARG A 153 -13.41 -3.67 -0.86
N LYS A 154 -12.63 -3.42 -1.92
CA LYS A 154 -11.15 -3.45 -1.85
C LYS A 154 -10.63 -2.46 -0.81
N ARG A 155 -11.18 -1.25 -0.84
CA ARG A 155 -10.76 -0.16 0.03
C ARG A 155 -11.14 -0.37 1.49
N THR A 156 -12.30 -0.97 1.76
CA THR A 156 -12.67 -1.38 3.11
C THR A 156 -11.66 -2.36 3.71
N VAL A 157 -11.14 -3.31 2.92
CA VAL A 157 -10.12 -4.26 3.41
C VAL A 157 -8.83 -3.54 3.80
N TYR A 158 -8.37 -2.56 3.00
CA TYR A 158 -7.16 -1.80 3.31
C TYR A 158 -7.31 -0.98 4.58
N THR A 159 -8.43 -0.26 4.73
CA THR A 159 -8.72 0.52 5.93
C THR A 159 -8.87 -0.37 7.17
N ILE A 160 -9.44 -1.57 7.05
CA ILE A 160 -9.50 -2.52 8.17
C ILE A 160 -8.10 -2.93 8.63
N LEU A 161 -7.18 -3.23 7.70
CA LEU A 161 -5.79 -3.56 8.05
C LEU A 161 -5.11 -2.39 8.78
N GLU A 162 -5.28 -1.16 8.29
CA GLU A 162 -4.75 0.05 8.93
C GLU A 162 -5.31 0.26 10.34
N ILE A 163 -6.61 0.03 10.54
CA ILE A 163 -7.26 0.11 11.86
C ILE A 163 -6.70 -0.96 12.80
N ILE A 164 -6.50 -2.20 12.33
CA ILE A 164 -5.95 -3.28 13.16
C ILE A 164 -4.56 -2.92 13.67
N ILE A 165 -3.70 -2.37 12.82
CA ILE A 165 -2.36 -1.93 13.23
C ILE A 165 -2.43 -0.72 14.16
N LEU A 166 -3.33 0.23 13.93
CA LEU A 166 -3.52 1.33 14.87
C LEU A 166 -3.97 0.86 16.25
N ILE A 167 -4.87 -0.13 16.31
CA ILE A 167 -5.28 -0.76 17.56
C ILE A 167 -4.10 -1.48 18.21
N ALA A 168 -3.28 -2.22 17.46
CA ALA A 168 -2.10 -2.88 17.99
C ALA A 168 -1.11 -1.87 18.60
N ILE A 169 -0.83 -0.76 17.91
CA ILE A 169 0.00 0.34 18.41
C ILE A 169 -0.60 0.96 19.68
N ALA A 170 -1.92 1.16 19.71
CA ALA A 170 -2.61 1.70 20.89
C ALA A 170 -2.51 0.75 22.09
N LEU A 171 -2.62 -0.56 21.87
CA LEU A 171 -2.47 -1.56 22.92
C LEU A 171 -1.03 -1.63 23.45
N ASP A 172 -0.02 -1.49 22.58
CA ASP A 172 1.39 -1.34 23.01
C ASP A 172 1.59 -0.06 23.83
N ALA A 173 1.03 1.06 23.39
CA ALA A 173 1.13 2.35 24.09
C ALA A 173 0.48 2.32 25.49
N LEU A 174 -0.54 1.47 25.69
CA LEU A 174 -1.20 1.24 26.97
C LEU A 174 -0.52 0.15 27.82
N GLY A 175 0.51 -0.52 27.28
CA GLY A 175 1.29 -1.54 27.99
C GLY A 175 0.65 -2.93 28.04
N PHE A 176 -0.33 -3.23 27.18
CA PHE A 176 -0.98 -4.55 27.16
C PHE A 176 -0.09 -5.65 26.58
N PHE A 177 0.75 -5.34 25.60
CA PHE A 177 1.77 -6.23 25.05
C PHE A 177 2.86 -5.41 24.35
N VAL A 178 4.01 -6.02 24.03
CA VAL A 178 5.09 -5.37 23.28
C VAL A 178 5.12 -5.84 21.84
N ILE A 179 5.14 -4.93 20.87
CA ILE A 179 5.28 -5.26 19.46
C ILE A 179 6.75 -5.61 19.14
N PRO A 180 7.06 -6.81 18.62
CA PRO A 180 8.44 -7.24 18.32
C PRO A 180 9.02 -6.63 17.03
#